data_AF-A0A7S2HYY3-F1
#
_entry.id   AF-A0A7S2HYY3-F1
#
_cell.length_a   1.000
_cell.length_b   1.000
_cell.length_c   1.000
_cell.angle_alpha   90.00
_cell.angle_beta   90.00
_cell.angle_gamma   90.00
#
_symmetry.space_group_name_H-M   'P 1'
#
loop_
_entity.id
_entity.type
_entity.pdbx_description
1 polymer ?
#
loop_
_entity_poly.entity_id
_entity_poly.type
_entity_poly.pdbx_seq_one_letter_code
_entity_poly.pdbx_strand_id
1 'polypeptide(L)'
;ALIDGGEKNRNAKDVDDGGIDGALAWDEDGRTPLEILCSKIVHECGDEEYSCPPPAHLWESLALLVRATYFQSKRRNVAIANGGNFSAEPFRMLHAMVEIGCPPAVIRHELTMNPTQARERGNRGRLPLSIAASLSSHWPDKEGGEIIRMLTDREMGYPQAACIVDDDGRLPLHLISETKAQYHEGVQTIFQAAPRAIETRDVKTRLYPFMLAAVGENGCIDSTFCLLREAPAVLLSLEKNSFL
;
A
#
# COMPACT_ATOMS: atom_id res chain seq x y z
N ALA A 1 -1.74 -44.24 -23.71
CA ALA A 1 -3.17 -43.95 -23.45
C ALA A 1 -3.37 -43.91 -21.94
N LEU A 2 -4.09 -42.89 -21.47
CA LEU A 2 -4.48 -42.61 -20.08
C LEU A 2 -3.37 -42.03 -19.19
N ILE A 3 -3.23 -40.71 -19.23
CA ILE A 3 -2.80 -39.90 -18.08
C ILE A 3 -4.09 -39.38 -17.46
N ASP A 4 -4.32 -39.82 -16.22
CA ASP A 4 -5.47 -39.57 -15.38
C ASP A 4 -5.48 -38.11 -14.92
N GLY A 5 -6.57 -37.41 -15.19
CA GLY A 5 -6.78 -36.00 -14.87
C GLY A 5 -7.26 -35.87 -13.43
N GLY A 6 -6.36 -35.48 -12.54
CA GLY A 6 -6.71 -35.14 -11.15
C GLY A 6 -7.52 -33.84 -11.08
N GLU A 7 -8.85 -33.97 -11.11
CA GLU A 7 -9.79 -32.92 -10.72
C GLU A 7 -9.55 -32.53 -9.26
N LYS A 8 -8.99 -31.33 -9.05
CA LYS A 8 -8.91 -30.71 -7.71
C LYS A 8 -10.30 -30.18 -7.35
N ASN A 9 -11.08 -31.04 -6.72
CA ASN A 9 -12.33 -30.70 -6.06
C ASN A 9 -12.04 -29.78 -4.85
N ARG A 10 -12.12 -28.46 -5.03
CA ARG A 10 -12.08 -27.50 -3.93
C ARG A 10 -13.48 -27.41 -3.34
N ASN A 11 -13.70 -28.06 -2.20
CA ASN A 11 -14.92 -27.96 -1.41
C ASN A 11 -15.14 -26.50 -0.97
N ALA A 12 -16.14 -25.86 -1.57
CA ALA A 12 -16.57 -24.48 -1.28
C ALA A 12 -17.45 -24.38 -0.02
N LYS A 13 -17.16 -25.10 1.08
CA LYS A 13 -18.10 -25.20 2.21
C LYS A 13 -17.60 -24.90 3.62
N ASP A 14 -16.34 -24.57 3.83
CA ASP A 14 -15.83 -24.23 5.18
C ASP A 14 -15.00 -22.94 5.19
N VAL A 15 -15.56 -21.86 4.64
CA VAL A 15 -15.04 -20.49 4.82
C VAL A 15 -16.00 -19.78 5.79
N ASP A 16 -15.93 -20.16 7.06
CA ASP A 16 -16.55 -19.41 8.17
C ASP A 16 -15.62 -18.27 8.57
N ASP A 17 -15.37 -17.39 7.61
CA ASP A 17 -14.51 -16.24 7.75
C ASP A 17 -15.45 -15.07 7.90
N GLY A 18 -15.82 -14.70 9.13
CA GLY A 18 -16.74 -13.58 9.42
C GLY A 18 -16.33 -12.26 8.76
N GLY A 19 -16.59 -12.10 7.47
CA GLY A 19 -15.91 -11.21 6.56
C GLY A 19 -16.80 -10.88 5.37
N ILE A 20 -17.18 -9.60 5.27
CA ILE A 20 -17.66 -8.91 4.05
C ILE A 20 -18.94 -9.36 3.33
N ASP A 21 -19.58 -10.48 3.66
CA ASP A 21 -20.64 -11.11 2.83
C ASP A 21 -21.94 -10.33 2.52
N GLY A 22 -22.20 -9.18 3.13
CA GLY A 22 -23.49 -8.50 2.94
C GLY A 22 -23.61 -7.54 1.76
N ALA A 23 -22.51 -6.95 1.28
CA ALA A 23 -22.56 -5.81 0.35
C ALA A 23 -22.03 -6.11 -1.06
N LEU A 24 -21.42 -7.28 -1.26
CA LEU A 24 -20.58 -7.59 -2.41
C LEU A 24 -20.79 -9.05 -2.78
N ALA A 25 -21.87 -9.36 -3.49
CA ALA A 25 -22.06 -10.70 -4.04
C ALA A 25 -20.87 -11.04 -4.94
N TRP A 26 -20.25 -12.18 -4.69
CA TRP A 26 -19.13 -12.70 -5.45
C TRP A 26 -19.67 -13.27 -6.76
N ASP A 27 -18.90 -13.20 -7.85
CA ASP A 27 -19.24 -13.97 -9.05
C ASP A 27 -18.90 -15.46 -8.88
N GLU A 28 -19.18 -16.27 -9.90
CA GLU A 28 -18.89 -17.71 -9.90
C GLU A 28 -17.39 -18.02 -9.72
N ASP A 29 -16.52 -17.05 -10.05
CA ASP A 29 -15.06 -17.15 -9.91
C ASP A 29 -14.57 -16.71 -8.53
N GLY A 30 -15.46 -16.24 -7.65
CA GLY A 30 -15.08 -15.70 -6.36
C GLY A 30 -14.39 -14.32 -6.46
N ARG A 31 -14.80 -13.48 -7.41
CA ARG A 31 -14.37 -12.09 -7.48
C ARG A 31 -15.40 -11.16 -6.87
N THR A 32 -14.91 -10.15 -6.16
CA THR A 32 -15.72 -9.06 -5.62
C THR A 32 -16.18 -8.12 -6.74
N PRO A 33 -17.29 -7.38 -6.56
CA PRO A 33 -17.71 -6.34 -7.50
C PRO A 33 -16.63 -5.28 -7.78
N LEU A 34 -15.77 -4.98 -6.80
CA LEU A 34 -14.65 -4.06 -6.99
C LEU A 34 -13.61 -4.66 -7.96
N GLU A 35 -13.25 -5.93 -7.78
CA GLU A 35 -12.31 -6.62 -8.68
C GLU A 35 -12.88 -6.72 -10.09
N ILE A 36 -14.15 -7.10 -10.24
CA ILE A 36 -14.83 -7.19 -11.55
C ILE A 36 -14.81 -5.83 -12.25
N LEU A 37 -15.14 -4.75 -11.53
CA LEU A 37 -15.14 -3.41 -12.11
C LEU A 37 -13.73 -2.93 -12.45
N CYS A 38 -12.74 -3.18 -11.58
CA CYS A 38 -11.35 -2.86 -11.86
C CYS A 38 -10.86 -3.61 -13.11
N SER A 39 -11.14 -4.91 -13.25
CA SER A 39 -10.79 -5.69 -14.44
C SER A 39 -11.45 -5.13 -15.69
N LYS A 40 -12.72 -4.71 -15.60
CA LYS A 40 -13.43 -4.08 -16.71
C LYS A 40 -12.80 -2.75 -17.14
N ILE A 41 -12.43 -1.91 -16.17
CA ILE A 41 -11.74 -0.64 -16.43
C ILE A 41 -10.38 -0.90 -17.10
N VAL A 42 -9.59 -1.84 -16.59
CA VAL A 42 -8.30 -2.21 -17.19
C VAL A 42 -8.48 -2.70 -18.63
N HIS A 43 -9.45 -3.57 -18.88
CA HIS A 43 -9.73 -4.09 -20.22
C HIS A 43 -10.22 -3.00 -21.20
N GLU A 44 -11.08 -2.07 -20.75
CA GLU A 44 -11.62 -1.01 -21.61
C GLU A 44 -10.64 0.13 -21.89
N CYS A 45 -9.74 0.44 -20.95
CA CYS A 45 -8.69 1.43 -21.16
C CYS A 45 -7.55 0.91 -22.03
N GLY A 46 -7.40 -0.42 -22.14
CA GLY A 46 -6.29 -1.07 -22.85
C GLY A 46 -4.96 -0.96 -22.11
N ASP A 47 -4.01 -1.82 -22.46
CA ASP A 47 -2.62 -1.73 -21.98
C ASP A 47 -1.84 -0.59 -22.67
N GLU A 48 -2.44 0.05 -23.69
CA GLU A 48 -1.81 1.14 -24.44
C GLU A 48 -1.77 2.43 -23.61
N GLU A 49 -0.66 2.54 -22.89
CA GLU A 49 0.09 3.75 -22.58
C GLU A 49 -0.64 5.09 -22.92
N TYR A 50 -1.54 5.49 -22.02
CA TYR A 50 -1.95 6.86 -21.67
C TYR A 50 -3.05 7.61 -22.43
N SER A 51 -3.74 7.11 -23.46
CA SER A 51 -4.51 8.07 -24.30
C SER A 51 -5.94 8.42 -23.83
N CYS A 52 -6.67 7.54 -23.14
CA CYS A 52 -8.08 7.81 -22.82
C CYS A 52 -8.41 7.62 -21.33
N PRO A 53 -9.06 8.59 -20.67
CA PRO A 53 -9.65 8.35 -19.36
C PRO A 53 -10.75 7.27 -19.46
N PRO A 54 -10.95 6.47 -18.41
CA PRO A 54 -12.04 5.50 -18.39
C PRO A 54 -13.39 6.19 -18.63
N PRO A 55 -14.38 5.51 -19.23
CA PRO A 55 -15.73 6.04 -19.37
C PRO A 55 -16.28 6.55 -18.03
N ALA A 56 -16.81 7.78 -18.02
CA ALA A 56 -17.22 8.47 -16.79
C ALA A 56 -18.13 7.64 -15.88
N HIS A 57 -19.08 6.89 -16.45
CA HIS A 57 -20.00 6.04 -15.70
C HIS A 57 -19.31 4.86 -14.98
N LEU A 58 -18.24 4.30 -15.55
CA LEU A 58 -17.44 3.25 -14.89
C LEU A 58 -16.63 3.85 -13.75
N TRP A 59 -16.08 5.05 -13.95
CA TRP A 59 -15.33 5.74 -12.91
C TRP A 59 -16.21 6.16 -11.73
N GLU A 60 -17.42 6.66 -11.98
CA GLU A 60 -18.41 6.96 -10.94
C GLU A 60 -18.82 5.70 -10.16
N SER A 61 -19.03 4.59 -10.87
CA SER A 61 -19.32 3.29 -10.23
C SER A 61 -18.16 2.83 -9.36
N LEU A 62 -16.92 3.01 -9.82
CA LEU A 62 -15.71 2.68 -9.07
C LEU A 62 -15.59 3.57 -7.83
N ALA A 63 -15.81 4.87 -7.97
CA ALA A 63 -15.81 5.82 -6.86
C ALA A 63 -16.81 5.42 -5.78
N LEU A 64 -18.02 5.02 -6.17
CA LEU A 64 -19.03 4.54 -5.23
C LEU A 64 -18.62 3.24 -4.55
N LEU A 65 -18.09 2.26 -5.30
CA LEU A 65 -17.64 0.98 -4.74
C LEU A 65 -16.46 1.15 -3.78
N VAL A 66 -15.42 1.89 -4.18
CA VAL A 66 -14.26 2.19 -3.32
C VAL A 66 -14.72 2.95 -2.07
N ARG A 67 -15.65 3.88 -2.20
CA ARG A 67 -16.21 4.59 -1.03
C ARG A 67 -16.93 3.63 -0.10
N ALA A 68 -17.79 2.75 -0.63
CA ALA A 68 -18.52 1.78 0.16
C ALA A 68 -17.59 0.79 0.88
N THR A 69 -16.64 0.20 0.15
CA THR A 69 -15.66 -0.77 0.70
C THR A 69 -14.77 -0.11 1.75
N TYR A 70 -14.33 1.12 1.51
CA TYR A 70 -13.50 1.88 2.44
C TYR A 70 -14.21 2.13 3.77
N PHE A 71 -15.43 2.68 3.74
CA PHE A 71 -16.17 2.97 4.96
C PHE A 71 -16.62 1.70 5.68
N GLN A 72 -16.90 0.62 4.96
CA GLN A 72 -17.19 -0.67 5.56
C GLN A 72 -15.99 -1.22 6.33
N SER A 73 -14.79 -1.18 5.71
CA SER A 73 -13.52 -1.56 6.37
C SER A 73 -13.26 -0.74 7.63
N LYS A 74 -13.43 0.59 7.57
CA LYS A 74 -13.26 1.46 8.74
C LYS A 74 -14.28 1.18 9.84
N ARG A 75 -15.56 0.97 9.50
CA ARG A 75 -16.61 0.67 10.49
C ARG A 75 -16.30 -0.60 11.29
N ARG A 76 -15.77 -1.63 10.64
CA ARG A 76 -15.34 -2.86 11.32
C ARG A 76 -14.27 -2.58 12.36
N ASN A 77 -13.27 -1.79 12.01
CA ASN A 77 -12.18 -1.43 12.93
C ASN A 77 -12.69 -0.58 14.11
N VAL A 78 -13.66 0.31 13.89
CA VAL A 78 -14.26 1.15 14.96
C VAL A 78 -15.24 0.39 15.84
N ALA A 79 -16.00 -0.56 15.31
CA ALA A 79 -16.92 -1.39 16.11
C ALA A 79 -16.17 -2.20 17.19
N ILE A 80 -14.90 -2.55 16.93
CA ILE A 80 -14.02 -3.19 17.90
C ILE A 80 -13.47 -2.16 18.92
N ALA A 81 -13.31 -0.90 18.51
CA ALA A 81 -12.76 0.19 19.30
C ALA A 81 -13.86 1.15 19.82
N ASN A 82 -14.75 0.66 20.70
CA ASN A 82 -15.60 1.43 21.61
C ASN A 82 -16.14 2.79 21.11
N GLY A 83 -17.03 2.76 20.10
CA GLY A 83 -18.03 3.82 19.87
C GLY A 83 -17.50 5.22 19.50
N GLY A 84 -16.28 5.33 18.97
CA GLY A 84 -15.71 6.60 18.53
C GLY A 84 -16.56 7.31 17.47
N ASN A 85 -16.79 8.61 17.66
CA ASN A 85 -17.45 9.48 16.70
C ASN A 85 -16.60 9.54 15.42
N PHE A 86 -17.12 9.09 14.27
CA PHE A 86 -16.41 9.24 12.99
C PHE A 86 -16.24 10.74 12.71
N SER A 87 -14.99 11.22 12.72
CA SER A 87 -14.69 12.57 12.25
C SER A 87 -15.21 12.70 10.81
N ALA A 88 -15.81 13.84 10.48
CA ALA A 88 -16.27 14.16 9.13
C ALA A 88 -15.09 14.48 8.20
N GLU A 89 -14.08 13.61 8.17
CA GLU A 89 -12.93 13.78 7.31
C GLU A 89 -13.34 13.63 5.84
N PRO A 90 -12.78 14.47 4.95
CA PRO A 90 -13.10 14.40 3.54
C PRO A 90 -12.60 13.07 2.97
N PHE A 91 -13.45 12.44 2.16
CA PHE A 91 -13.12 11.22 1.45
C PHE A 91 -12.06 11.52 0.39
N ARG A 92 -10.94 10.81 0.44
CA ARG A 92 -9.83 10.92 -0.52
C ARG A 92 -9.72 9.62 -1.29
N MET A 93 -10.13 9.66 -2.54
CA MET A 93 -10.28 8.48 -3.39
C MET A 93 -8.94 7.72 -3.52
N LEU A 94 -7.85 8.42 -3.79
CA LEU A 94 -6.52 7.81 -3.92
C LEU A 94 -6.07 7.10 -2.64
N HIS A 95 -6.33 7.69 -1.47
CA HIS A 95 -5.98 7.05 -0.19
C HIS A 95 -6.77 5.77 0.02
N ALA A 96 -8.06 5.80 -0.27
CA ALA A 96 -8.93 4.65 -0.16
C ALA A 96 -8.52 3.54 -1.13
N MET A 97 -8.23 3.88 -2.39
CA MET A 97 -7.76 2.94 -3.40
C MET A 97 -6.47 2.22 -2.97
N VAL A 98 -5.49 2.97 -2.47
CA VAL A 98 -4.23 2.39 -1.97
C VAL A 98 -4.49 1.53 -0.74
N GLU A 99 -5.33 1.98 0.20
CA GLU A 99 -5.62 1.23 1.43
C GLU A 99 -6.36 -0.09 1.16
N ILE A 100 -7.23 -0.12 0.15
CA ILE A 100 -7.99 -1.32 -0.26
C ILE A 100 -7.14 -2.23 -1.17
N GLY A 101 -6.04 -1.75 -1.74
CA GLY A 101 -5.22 -2.52 -2.67
C GLY A 101 -5.83 -2.58 -4.07
N CYS A 102 -6.36 -1.47 -4.60
CA CYS A 102 -6.80 -1.41 -5.98
C CYS A 102 -5.64 -1.71 -6.95
N PRO A 103 -5.90 -2.31 -8.13
CA PRO A 103 -4.86 -2.63 -9.09
C PRO A 103 -4.02 -1.41 -9.52
N PRO A 104 -2.72 -1.57 -9.83
CA PRO A 104 -1.85 -0.47 -10.20
C PRO A 104 -2.38 0.41 -11.34
N ALA A 105 -2.97 -0.20 -12.38
CA ALA A 105 -3.57 0.54 -13.50
C ALA A 105 -4.69 1.50 -13.07
N VAL A 106 -5.51 1.11 -12.09
CA VAL A 106 -6.60 1.94 -11.57
C VAL A 106 -6.05 3.10 -10.74
N ILE A 107 -5.03 2.85 -9.90
CA ILE A 107 -4.33 3.88 -9.14
C ILE A 107 -3.63 4.88 -10.07
N ARG A 108 -3.02 4.38 -11.16
CA ARG A 108 -2.39 5.21 -12.19
C ARG A 108 -3.38 6.20 -12.79
N HIS A 109 -4.56 5.72 -13.19
CA HIS A 109 -5.61 6.61 -13.72
C HIS A 109 -6.05 7.67 -12.72
N GLU A 110 -6.21 7.33 -11.44
CA GLU A 110 -6.55 8.32 -10.42
C GLU A 110 -5.44 9.36 -10.24
N LEU A 111 -4.17 8.95 -10.29
CA LEU A 111 -3.04 9.88 -10.25
C LEU A 111 -3.00 10.81 -11.47
N THR A 112 -3.37 10.30 -12.66
CA THR A 112 -3.47 11.13 -13.88
C THR A 112 -4.59 12.16 -13.77
N MET A 113 -5.75 11.77 -13.24
CA MET A 113 -6.91 12.67 -13.14
C MET A 113 -6.82 13.65 -11.97
N ASN A 114 -6.27 13.21 -10.84
CA ASN A 114 -6.25 13.95 -9.58
C ASN A 114 -4.86 13.94 -8.90
N PRO A 115 -3.80 14.43 -9.58
CA PRO A 115 -2.42 14.34 -9.06
C PRO A 115 -2.21 15.08 -7.73
N THR A 116 -3.07 16.05 -7.40
CA THR A 116 -3.01 16.77 -6.12
C THR A 116 -3.29 15.88 -4.92
N GLN A 117 -4.08 14.81 -5.08
CA GLN A 117 -4.40 13.90 -3.98
C GLN A 117 -3.17 13.16 -3.44
N ALA A 118 -2.11 12.99 -4.26
CA ALA A 118 -0.84 12.42 -3.80
C ALA A 118 -0.14 13.26 -2.72
N ARG A 119 -0.50 14.55 -2.61
CA ARG A 119 0.06 15.54 -1.67
C ARG A 119 -0.82 15.75 -0.44
N GLU A 120 -2.05 15.29 -0.49
CA GLU A 120 -3.01 15.50 0.59
C GLU A 120 -2.74 14.52 1.72
N ARG A 121 -2.80 15.01 2.97
CA ARG A 121 -2.76 14.15 4.15
C ARG A 121 -4.15 13.57 4.38
N GLY A 122 -4.24 12.24 4.44
CA GLY A 122 -5.41 11.52 4.91
C GLY A 122 -5.40 11.34 6.42
N ASN A 123 -6.04 10.26 6.88
CA ASN A 123 -6.15 9.93 8.29
C ASN A 123 -4.75 9.74 8.92
N ARG A 124 -4.57 10.21 10.15
CA ARG A 124 -3.29 10.19 10.88
C ARG A 124 -2.15 10.91 10.14
N GLY A 125 -2.48 11.91 9.34
CA GLY A 125 -1.49 12.69 8.60
C GLY A 125 -0.75 11.91 7.53
N ARG A 126 -1.22 10.70 7.17
CA ARG A 126 -0.56 9.83 6.20
C ARG A 126 -0.84 10.28 4.78
N LEU A 127 0.21 10.32 3.98
CA LEU A 127 0.11 10.43 2.52
C LEU A 127 -0.16 9.06 1.90
N PRO A 128 -0.62 8.98 0.65
CA PRO A 128 -0.82 7.69 -0.04
C PRO A 128 0.45 6.84 -0.05
N LEU A 129 1.64 7.45 -0.20
CA LEU A 129 2.92 6.73 -0.15
C LEU A 129 3.17 6.07 1.21
N SER A 130 2.84 6.74 2.32
CA SER A 130 2.96 6.17 3.67
C SER A 130 2.01 4.99 3.88
N ILE A 131 0.80 5.07 3.33
CA ILE A 131 -0.18 3.97 3.37
C ILE A 131 0.37 2.79 2.57
N ALA A 132 0.80 3.00 1.33
CA ALA A 132 1.41 1.99 0.48
C ALA A 132 2.61 1.30 1.15
N ALA A 133 3.52 2.10 1.72
CA ALA A 133 4.67 1.61 2.47
C ALA A 133 4.29 0.69 3.63
N SER A 134 3.22 1.03 4.37
CA SER A 134 2.74 0.19 5.49
C SER A 134 2.00 -1.08 5.06
N LEU A 135 1.51 -1.13 3.83
CA LEU A 135 0.73 -2.24 3.28
C LEU A 135 1.49 -3.11 2.28
N SER A 136 2.75 -2.81 1.98
CA SER A 136 3.56 -3.50 0.96
C SER A 136 3.54 -5.03 1.06
N SER A 137 3.48 -5.58 2.27
CA SER A 137 3.43 -7.03 2.53
C SER A 137 2.05 -7.68 2.36
N HIS A 138 0.99 -6.89 2.17
CA HIS A 138 -0.38 -7.37 2.00
C HIS A 138 -0.77 -7.51 0.53
N TRP A 139 -0.01 -6.90 -0.39
CA TRP A 139 -0.33 -6.97 -1.81
C TRP A 139 0.31 -8.20 -2.47
N PRO A 140 -0.31 -8.71 -3.55
CA PRO A 140 0.28 -9.75 -4.39
C PRO A 140 1.68 -9.36 -4.89
N ASP A 141 2.51 -10.38 -5.17
CA ASP A 141 3.91 -10.20 -5.56
C ASP A 141 4.10 -9.10 -6.63
N LYS A 142 4.99 -8.14 -6.33
CA LYS A 142 5.38 -6.96 -7.14
C LYS A 142 4.40 -5.80 -7.24
N GLU A 143 3.09 -5.98 -7.00
CA GLU A 143 2.14 -4.86 -7.06
C GLU A 143 2.49 -3.76 -6.03
N GLY A 144 2.99 -4.21 -4.87
CA GLY A 144 3.71 -3.43 -3.84
C GLY A 144 4.60 -2.33 -4.41
N GLY A 145 5.65 -2.82 -5.07
CA GLY A 145 6.69 -1.98 -5.63
C GLY A 145 6.18 -1.09 -6.76
N GLU A 146 5.23 -1.56 -7.58
CA GLU A 146 4.71 -0.75 -8.68
C GLU A 146 3.92 0.47 -8.17
N ILE A 147 3.02 0.29 -7.20
CA ILE A 147 2.25 1.40 -6.62
C ILE A 147 3.17 2.38 -5.91
N ILE A 148 4.14 1.89 -5.15
CA ILE A 148 5.16 2.76 -4.53
C ILE A 148 5.90 3.55 -5.60
N ARG A 149 6.32 2.90 -6.70
CA ARG A 149 7.02 3.55 -7.81
C ARG A 149 6.18 4.65 -8.44
N MET A 150 4.90 4.40 -8.72
CA MET A 150 3.98 5.43 -9.25
C MET A 150 3.80 6.60 -8.28
N LEU A 151 3.68 6.34 -6.99
CA LEU A 151 3.50 7.39 -5.98
C LEU A 151 4.76 8.23 -5.76
N THR A 152 5.95 7.67 -6.00
CA THR A 152 7.23 8.38 -6.00
C THR A 152 7.64 8.94 -7.35
N ASP A 153 6.87 8.67 -8.40
CA ASP A 153 7.19 9.11 -9.75
C ASP A 153 7.20 10.65 -9.85
N ARG A 154 8.07 11.20 -10.68
CA ARG A 154 8.23 12.66 -10.79
C ARG A 154 7.13 13.32 -11.61
N GLU A 155 6.52 12.59 -12.54
CA GLU A 155 5.54 13.13 -13.49
C GLU A 155 4.14 13.08 -12.92
N MET A 156 3.72 11.93 -12.38
CA MET A 156 2.36 11.73 -11.85
C MET A 156 2.28 11.65 -10.32
N GLY A 157 3.41 11.37 -9.65
CA GLY A 157 3.46 11.15 -8.22
C GLY A 157 3.86 12.38 -7.41
N TYR A 158 4.32 12.12 -6.18
CA TYR A 158 4.85 13.14 -5.28
C TYR A 158 6.08 12.60 -4.53
N PRO A 159 7.30 12.64 -5.13
CA PRO A 159 8.50 12.05 -4.55
C PRO A 159 8.86 12.61 -3.17
N GLN A 160 8.52 13.89 -2.91
CA GLN A 160 8.75 14.52 -1.60
C GLN A 160 7.94 13.87 -0.47
N ALA A 161 6.89 13.09 -0.79
CA ALA A 161 6.18 12.28 0.19
C ALA A 161 7.10 11.34 0.97
N ALA A 162 8.20 10.87 0.37
CA ALA A 162 9.17 10.00 1.02
C ALA A 162 9.89 10.68 2.22
N CYS A 163 9.88 12.02 2.26
CA CYS A 163 10.46 12.82 3.34
C CYS A 163 9.42 13.30 4.37
N ILE A 164 8.15 12.97 4.21
CA ILE A 164 7.07 13.50 5.04
C ILE A 164 6.66 12.46 6.08
N VAL A 165 6.76 12.84 7.35
CA VAL A 165 6.32 12.00 8.47
C VAL A 165 4.80 12.01 8.64
N ASP A 166 4.26 10.86 9.05
CA ASP A 166 2.88 10.75 9.55
C ASP A 166 2.73 11.35 10.96
N ASP A 167 1.53 11.30 11.54
CA ASP A 167 1.26 11.86 12.87
C ASP A 167 1.99 11.11 14.00
N ASP A 168 2.44 9.87 13.76
CA ASP A 168 3.31 9.12 14.68
C ASP A 168 4.80 9.53 14.54
N GLY A 169 5.10 10.49 13.67
CA GLY A 169 6.45 10.95 13.38
C GLY A 169 7.27 9.98 12.53
N ARG A 170 6.63 9.03 11.83
CA ARG A 170 7.31 7.99 11.06
C ARG A 170 7.37 8.34 9.58
N LEU A 171 8.57 8.27 9.00
CA LEU A 171 8.80 8.34 7.55
C LEU A 171 8.32 7.06 6.84
N PRO A 172 7.94 7.13 5.55
CA PRO A 172 7.61 5.96 4.74
C PRO A 172 8.68 4.87 4.76
N LEU A 173 9.98 5.25 4.81
CA LEU A 173 11.07 4.28 4.91
C LEU A 173 11.00 3.45 6.20
N HIS A 174 10.63 4.05 7.34
CA HIS A 174 10.43 3.29 8.58
C HIS A 174 9.26 2.32 8.46
N LEU A 175 8.16 2.78 7.86
CA LEU A 175 6.94 1.97 7.69
C LEU A 175 7.23 0.74 6.83
N ILE A 176 7.85 0.93 5.65
CA ILE A 176 8.14 -0.20 4.76
C ILE A 176 9.21 -1.13 5.33
N SER A 177 10.21 -0.61 6.05
CA SER A 177 11.22 -1.45 6.68
C SER A 177 10.67 -2.36 7.78
N GLU A 178 9.54 -2.03 8.40
CA GLU A 178 8.89 -2.92 9.38
C GLU A 178 8.10 -4.06 8.70
N THR A 179 7.90 -4.00 7.38
CA THR A 179 7.18 -5.01 6.60
C THR A 179 8.11 -6.12 6.07
N LYS A 180 7.51 -7.11 5.40
CA LYS A 180 8.19 -8.19 4.66
C LYS A 180 8.80 -7.77 3.31
N ALA A 181 8.65 -6.51 2.90
CA ALA A 181 9.03 -6.09 1.55
C ALA A 181 10.52 -6.35 1.27
N GLN A 182 10.80 -6.94 0.11
CA GLN A 182 12.16 -7.07 -0.40
C GLN A 182 12.73 -5.71 -0.79
N TYR A 183 14.05 -5.59 -0.90
CA TYR A 183 14.67 -4.29 -1.18
C TYR A 183 14.16 -3.70 -2.51
N HIS A 184 13.99 -4.56 -3.51
CA HIS A 184 13.52 -4.18 -4.84
C HIS A 184 11.99 -4.01 -4.96
N GLU A 185 11.23 -4.32 -3.90
CA GLU A 185 9.77 -4.20 -3.86
C GLU A 185 9.32 -2.84 -3.28
N GLY A 186 10.03 -1.77 -3.66
CA GLY A 186 9.69 -0.40 -3.28
C GLY A 186 10.56 0.21 -2.18
N VAL A 187 11.29 -0.60 -1.37
CA VAL A 187 12.21 -0.07 -0.35
C VAL A 187 13.30 0.78 -1.01
N GLN A 188 13.93 0.24 -2.06
CA GLN A 188 14.93 0.94 -2.88
C GLN A 188 14.35 2.24 -3.45
N THR A 189 13.12 2.22 -3.94
CA THR A 189 12.45 3.37 -4.53
C THR A 189 12.22 4.48 -3.51
N ILE A 190 11.72 4.15 -2.31
CA ILE A 190 11.53 5.11 -1.22
C ILE A 190 12.89 5.66 -0.75
N PHE A 191 13.90 4.81 -0.62
CA PHE A 191 15.26 5.22 -0.26
C PHE A 191 15.85 6.20 -1.29
N GLN A 192 15.74 5.92 -2.58
CA GLN A 192 16.23 6.80 -3.64
C GLN A 192 15.52 8.16 -3.65
N ALA A 193 14.23 8.20 -3.29
CA ALA A 193 13.48 9.44 -3.15
C ALA A 193 13.86 10.25 -1.90
N ALA A 194 14.26 9.58 -0.81
CA ALA A 194 14.65 10.22 0.44
C ALA A 194 15.89 9.55 1.11
N PRO A 195 17.12 9.71 0.56
CA PRO A 195 18.29 8.98 1.05
C PRO A 195 18.62 9.24 2.52
N ARG A 196 18.39 10.48 2.99
CA ARG A 196 18.63 10.89 4.37
C ARG A 196 17.71 10.21 5.39
N ALA A 197 16.59 9.61 4.95
CA ALA A 197 15.70 8.87 5.83
C ALA A 197 16.41 7.68 6.50
N ILE A 198 17.44 7.12 5.86
CA ILE A 198 18.20 5.98 6.40
C ILE A 198 19.00 6.31 7.68
N GLU A 199 19.36 7.59 7.85
CA GLU A 199 20.08 8.11 9.00
C GLU A 199 19.13 8.61 10.10
N THR A 200 17.82 8.58 9.84
CA THR A 200 16.80 9.00 10.80
C THR A 200 16.37 7.78 11.62
N ARG A 201 16.32 7.93 12.95
CA ARG A 201 15.78 6.90 13.82
C ARG A 201 14.26 7.02 13.87
N ASP A 202 13.60 5.88 13.87
CA ASP A 202 12.17 5.80 14.12
C ASP A 202 11.83 6.37 15.51
N VAL A 203 10.79 7.20 15.58
CA VAL A 203 10.45 7.94 16.79
C VAL A 203 10.03 7.00 17.92
N LYS A 204 9.32 5.92 17.59
CA LYS A 204 8.74 4.98 18.56
C LYS A 204 9.78 3.98 19.08
N THR A 205 10.51 3.34 18.18
CA THR A 205 11.44 2.24 18.49
C THR A 205 12.87 2.72 18.71
N ARG A 206 13.21 3.94 18.27
CA ARG A 206 14.58 4.48 18.24
C ARG A 206 15.55 3.66 17.38
N LEU A 207 15.02 2.81 16.50
CA LEU A 207 15.80 1.99 15.58
C LEU A 207 15.98 2.70 14.23
N TYR A 208 17.08 2.41 13.54
CA TYR A 208 17.27 2.82 12.15
C TYR A 208 16.47 1.91 11.20
N PRO A 209 16.19 2.34 9.95
CA PRO A 209 15.46 1.51 8.98
C PRO A 209 16.04 0.11 8.77
N PHE A 210 17.35 -0.05 8.65
CA PHE A 210 17.95 -1.38 8.49
C PHE A 210 17.76 -2.26 9.74
N MET A 211 17.69 -1.66 10.94
CA MET A 211 17.41 -2.39 12.17
C MET A 211 15.94 -2.79 12.25
N LEU A 212 15.02 -1.92 11.84
CA LEU A 212 13.60 -2.24 11.69
C LEU A 212 13.39 -3.43 10.75
N ALA A 213 14.09 -3.42 9.60
CA ALA A 213 14.08 -4.52 8.64
C ALA A 213 14.62 -5.83 9.21
N ALA A 214 15.47 -5.79 10.23
CA ALA A 214 16.00 -6.97 10.89
C ALA A 214 15.08 -7.50 12.00
N VAL A 215 14.43 -6.62 12.77
CA VAL A 215 13.64 -7.00 13.96
C VAL A 215 12.15 -7.19 13.72
N GLY A 216 11.63 -6.72 12.57
CA GLY A 216 10.22 -6.90 12.23
C GLY A 216 9.81 -8.37 12.32
N GLU A 217 8.51 -8.65 12.52
CA GLU A 217 7.96 -10.01 12.67
C GLU A 217 8.38 -10.98 11.57
N ASN A 218 8.88 -10.45 10.45
CA ASN A 218 9.39 -11.20 9.33
C ASN A 218 10.59 -10.50 8.70
N GLY A 219 11.62 -10.27 9.51
CA GLY A 219 12.80 -9.52 9.09
C GLY A 219 13.34 -9.98 7.72
N CYS A 220 13.54 -9.02 6.82
CA CYS A 220 13.99 -9.27 5.46
C CYS A 220 15.50 -9.04 5.38
N ILE A 221 16.25 -10.14 5.24
CA ILE A 221 17.72 -10.09 5.19
C ILE A 221 18.24 -9.26 4.01
N ASP A 222 17.54 -9.30 2.87
CA ASP A 222 17.88 -8.52 1.67
C ASP A 222 17.76 -7.02 1.94
N SER A 223 16.59 -6.58 2.42
CA SER A 223 16.35 -5.19 2.81
C SER A 223 17.30 -4.71 3.91
N THR A 224 17.56 -5.56 4.91
CA THR A 224 18.51 -5.26 6.00
C THR A 224 19.92 -5.01 5.46
N PHE A 225 20.44 -5.95 4.67
CA PHE A 225 21.78 -5.88 4.10
C PHE A 225 21.92 -4.71 3.12
N CYS A 226 20.97 -4.56 2.20
CA CYS A 226 21.00 -3.51 1.19
C CYS A 226 20.94 -2.13 1.83
N LEU A 227 20.02 -1.88 2.77
CA LEU A 227 19.97 -0.61 3.49
C LEU A 227 21.28 -0.32 4.25
N LEU A 228 21.82 -1.32 4.95
CA LEU A 228 23.10 -1.13 5.65
C LEU A 228 24.26 -0.81 4.69
N ARG A 229 24.27 -1.43 3.51
CA ARG A 229 25.27 -1.19 2.46
C ARG A 229 25.18 0.22 1.87
N GLU A 230 23.97 0.78 1.74
CA GLU A 230 23.79 2.14 1.22
C GLU A 230 24.28 3.23 2.19
N ALA A 231 24.28 2.97 3.50
CA ALA A 231 24.73 3.94 4.52
C ALA A 231 25.55 3.30 5.65
N PRO A 232 26.76 2.78 5.36
CA PRO A 232 27.61 2.13 6.36
C PRO A 232 28.06 3.09 7.46
N ALA A 233 28.10 4.40 7.19
CA ALA A 233 28.45 5.43 8.17
C ALA A 233 27.51 5.46 9.39
N VAL A 234 26.28 4.95 9.25
CA VAL A 234 25.33 4.83 10.38
C VAL A 234 25.90 3.93 11.48
N LEU A 235 26.72 2.92 11.15
CA LEU A 235 27.38 2.07 12.16
C LEU A 235 28.34 2.86 13.05
N LEU A 236 29.11 3.79 12.47
CA LEU A 236 30.02 4.65 13.22
C LEU A 236 29.27 5.56 14.21
N SER A 237 28.01 5.89 13.91
CA SER A 237 27.15 6.67 14.81
C SER A 237 26.64 5.84 15.98
N LEU A 238 26.53 4.51 15.84
CA LEU A 238 26.12 3.62 16.92
C LEU A 238 27.20 3.53 17.99
N GLU A 239 28.45 3.35 17.58
CA GLU A 239 29.60 3.22 18.51
C GLU A 239 29.73 4.42 19.43
N LYS A 240 29.50 5.64 18.91
CA LYS A 240 29.56 6.87 19.70
C LYS A 240 28.48 6.94 20.78
N ASN A 241 27.34 6.29 20.56
CA ASN A 241 26.22 6.33 21.48
C ASN A 241 26.26 5.21 22.53
N SER A 242 27.08 4.18 22.35
CA SER A 242 27.26 3.08 23.31
C SER A 242 28.11 3.43 24.55
N PHE A 243 28.68 4.63 24.62
CA PHE A 243 29.49 5.10 25.75
C PHE A 243 28.79 6.15 26.63
N LEU A 244 27.49 6.36 26.44
CA LEU A 244 26.64 7.25 27.25
C LEU A 244 25.52 6.44 27.90
#